data_AF-M0NK41-F1
#
_entry.id   AF-M0NK41-F1
#
_cell.length_a   1.000
_cell.length_b   1.000
_cell.length_c   1.000
_cell.angle_alpha   90.00
_cell.angle_beta   90.00
_cell.angle_gamma   90.00
#
_symmetry.space_group_name_H-M   'P 1'
#
loop_
_entity.id
_entity.type
_entity.pdbx_description
1 polymer ?
#
loop_
_entity_poly.entity_id
_entity_poly.type
_entity_poly.pdbx_seq_one_letter_code
_entity_poly.pdbx_strand_id
1 'polypeptide(L)'
;MSANTTRPQNGTDSIDTITGLRPLDEGDRIVFGDRTQPVDVVDTGVRTVSDERINKEIETPVVRVQGDWDGAVERILAHRLNRWDDGIQLEELEAIVACEGTDLEHGELVTVRRVARGEEVTADV
;
A
#
# COMPACT_ATOMS: atom_id res chain seq x y z
N MET A 1 -20.23 41.29 10.59
CA MET A 1 -18.91 40.85 10.07
C MET A 1 -18.72 39.40 10.45
N SER A 2 -18.74 38.49 9.48
CA SER A 2 -18.33 37.09 9.68
C SER A 2 -17.72 36.61 8.37
N ALA A 3 -16.41 36.76 8.25
CA ALA A 3 -15.64 36.16 7.17
C ALA A 3 -15.24 34.75 7.62
N ASN A 4 -16.04 33.74 7.27
CA ASN A 4 -15.57 32.35 7.26
C ASN A 4 -15.09 32.01 5.85
N THR A 5 -13.92 32.53 5.49
CA THR A 5 -13.10 31.99 4.42
C THR A 5 -12.21 30.90 5.02
N THR A 6 -12.47 29.66 4.62
CA THR A 6 -11.50 28.71 4.02
C THR A 6 -12.16 27.35 4.01
N ARG A 7 -12.71 26.97 2.84
CA ARG A 7 -13.03 25.58 2.52
C ARG A 7 -11.73 24.95 1.99
N PRO A 8 -11.16 23.90 2.60
CA PRO A 8 -10.11 23.16 1.96
C PRO A 8 -10.73 22.34 0.82
N GLN A 9 -10.43 22.82 -0.39
CA GLN A 9 -9.95 22.12 -1.57
C GLN A 9 -10.55 20.75 -1.93
N ASN A 10 -11.20 20.80 -3.10
CA ASN A 10 -11.47 19.71 -4.02
C ASN A 10 -10.18 18.96 -4.39
N GLY A 11 -9.92 17.83 -3.74
CA GLY A 11 -9.02 16.78 -4.22
C GLY A 11 -9.90 15.62 -4.69
N THR A 12 -9.90 15.33 -5.99
CA THR A 12 -10.47 14.10 -6.53
C THR A 12 -9.48 12.96 -6.28
N ASP A 13 -9.16 12.71 -5.02
CA ASP A 13 -8.70 11.39 -4.60
C ASP A 13 -9.95 10.53 -4.64
N SER A 14 -10.05 9.60 -5.60
CA SER A 14 -11.10 8.59 -5.54
C SER A 14 -11.07 8.02 -4.13
N ILE A 15 -12.18 8.10 -3.40
CA ILE A 15 -12.31 7.79 -1.96
C ILE A 15 -11.74 6.41 -1.62
N ASP A 16 -11.63 5.55 -2.64
CA ASP A 16 -11.14 4.17 -2.56
C ASP A 16 -9.63 3.99 -2.84
N THR A 17 -8.89 5.01 -3.29
CA THR A 17 -7.45 4.87 -3.59
C THR A 17 -6.62 5.04 -2.32
N ILE A 18 -5.75 4.08 -2.06
CA ILE A 18 -4.93 4.02 -0.87
C ILE A 18 -3.51 4.49 -1.23
N THR A 19 -3.11 5.62 -0.66
CA THR A 19 -1.79 6.23 -0.84
C THR A 19 -0.79 5.85 0.26
N GLY A 20 -1.23 5.13 1.28
CA GLY A 20 -0.36 4.59 2.33
C GLY A 20 -1.01 3.43 3.05
N LEU A 21 -0.21 2.55 3.67
CA LEU A 21 -0.69 1.27 4.20
C LEU A 21 -1.28 1.35 5.61
N ARG A 22 -1.00 2.41 6.36
CA ARG A 22 -1.53 2.63 7.73
C ARG A 22 -3.06 2.61 7.90
N PRO A 23 -3.88 3.04 6.92
CA PRO A 23 -5.31 2.97 7.05
C PRO A 23 -5.87 1.55 6.88
N LEU A 24 -5.08 0.59 6.36
CA LEU A 24 -5.54 -0.79 6.13
C LEU A 24 -5.60 -1.58 7.43
N ASP A 25 -6.69 -2.32 7.59
CA ASP A 25 -6.94 -3.19 8.73
C ASP A 25 -7.11 -4.65 8.28
N GLU A 26 -6.87 -5.59 9.18
CA GLU A 26 -7.17 -7.01 8.95
C GLU A 26 -8.65 -7.21 8.58
N GLY A 27 -8.89 -8.00 7.54
CA GLY A 27 -10.22 -8.25 6.99
C GLY A 27 -10.69 -7.25 5.93
N ASP A 28 -9.90 -6.19 5.66
CA ASP A 28 -10.13 -5.33 4.50
C ASP A 28 -9.95 -6.08 3.19
N ARG A 29 -10.75 -5.73 2.19
CA ARG A 29 -10.66 -6.29 0.85
C ARG A 29 -10.14 -5.24 -0.12
N ILE A 30 -9.09 -5.58 -0.88
CA ILE A 30 -8.39 -4.64 -1.75
C ILE A 30 -8.06 -5.26 -3.11
N VAL A 31 -7.89 -4.41 -4.11
CA VAL A 31 -7.24 -4.73 -5.40
C VAL A 31 -5.96 -3.92 -5.51
N PHE A 32 -4.94 -4.47 -6.14
CA PHE A 32 -3.67 -3.78 -6.32
C PHE A 32 -3.00 -4.10 -7.65
N GLY A 33 -2.33 -3.09 -8.22
CA GLY A 33 -1.75 -3.16 -9.57
C GLY A 33 -2.84 -3.31 -10.63
N ASP A 34 -2.56 -4.10 -11.67
CA ASP A 34 -3.51 -4.39 -12.75
C ASP A 34 -4.47 -5.55 -12.42
N ARG A 35 -4.48 -6.04 -11.18
CA ARG A 35 -5.32 -7.16 -10.77
C ARG A 35 -6.79 -6.76 -10.69
N THR A 36 -7.64 -7.59 -11.28
CA THR A 36 -9.11 -7.48 -11.19
C THR A 36 -9.69 -8.29 -10.04
N GLN A 37 -8.97 -9.30 -9.55
CA GLN A 37 -9.40 -10.15 -8.44
C GLN A 37 -8.99 -9.54 -7.09
N PRO A 38 -9.94 -9.29 -6.18
CA PRO A 38 -9.66 -8.66 -4.89
C PRO A 38 -9.14 -9.64 -3.84
N VAL A 39 -8.01 -9.30 -3.21
CA VAL A 39 -7.40 -10.01 -2.07
C VAL A 39 -7.92 -9.48 -0.73
N ASP A 40 -7.77 -10.28 0.32
CA ASP A 40 -8.06 -9.88 1.69
C ASP A 40 -6.76 -9.57 2.45
N VAL A 41 -6.80 -8.54 3.30
CA VAL A 41 -5.74 -8.24 4.27
C VAL A 41 -5.83 -9.26 5.39
N VAL A 42 -4.78 -10.05 5.56
CA VAL A 42 -4.73 -11.14 6.55
C VAL A 42 -3.84 -10.82 7.75
N ASP A 43 -2.98 -9.80 7.64
CA ASP A 43 -2.09 -9.37 8.72
C ASP A 43 -1.60 -7.95 8.46
N THR A 44 -1.40 -7.19 9.53
CA THR A 44 -0.84 -5.83 9.47
C THR A 44 0.31 -5.72 10.46
N GLY A 45 1.36 -5.01 10.06
CA GLY A 45 2.55 -4.90 10.89
C GLY A 45 3.43 -3.73 10.51
N VAL A 46 4.59 -3.70 11.14
CA VAL A 46 5.64 -2.72 10.89
C VAL A 46 6.93 -3.49 10.65
N ARG A 47 7.66 -3.13 9.59
CA ARG A 47 9.04 -3.59 9.40
C ARG A 47 10.00 -2.47 9.75
N THR A 48 11.09 -2.83 10.39
CA THR A 48 12.21 -1.93 10.69
C THR A 48 13.29 -2.14 9.64
N VAL A 49 13.71 -1.06 8.98
CA VAL A 49 14.81 -1.07 8.01
C VAL A 49 15.92 -0.17 8.51
N SER A 50 17.09 -0.75 8.73
CA SER A 50 18.31 -0.05 9.12
C SER A 50 19.25 0.13 7.94
N ASP A 51 19.95 1.27 7.90
CA ASP A 51 21.10 1.51 7.04
C ASP A 51 22.29 1.91 7.92
N GLU A 52 23.22 0.96 8.10
CA GLU A 52 24.40 1.11 8.96
C GLU A 52 25.35 2.19 8.44
N ARG A 53 25.34 2.51 7.14
CA ARG A 53 26.23 3.52 6.55
C ARG A 53 25.91 4.92 7.08
N ILE A 54 24.66 5.16 7.48
CA ILE A 54 24.18 6.42 8.08
C ILE A 54 23.70 6.30 9.51
N ASN A 55 23.77 5.12 10.13
CA ASN A 55 23.18 4.86 11.44
C ASN A 55 21.71 5.32 11.51
N LYS A 56 20.95 5.06 10.45
CA LYS A 56 19.53 5.43 10.37
C LYS A 56 18.67 4.20 10.39
N GLU A 57 17.58 4.28 11.13
CA GLU A 57 16.54 3.27 11.18
C GLU A 57 15.22 3.94 10.82
N ILE A 58 14.41 3.27 10.00
CA ILE A 58 13.05 3.68 9.70
C ILE A 58 12.10 2.52 9.94
N GLU A 59 10.96 2.84 10.51
CA GLU A 59 9.84 1.94 10.67
C GLU A 59 8.83 2.24 9.56
N THR A 60 8.45 1.22 8.80
CA THR A 60 7.50 1.36 7.69
C THR A 60 6.40 0.31 7.80
N PRO A 61 5.13 0.68 7.60
CA PRO A 61 4.02 -0.27 7.66
C PRO A 61 4.15 -1.34 6.58
N VAL A 62 3.76 -2.55 6.93
CA VAL A 62 3.65 -3.69 6.03
C VAL A 62 2.28 -4.34 6.18
N VAL A 63 1.75 -4.83 5.07
CA VAL A 63 0.42 -5.45 5.03
C VAL A 63 0.54 -6.76 4.27
N ARG A 64 0.14 -7.86 4.88
CA ARG A 64 0.08 -9.16 4.22
C ARG A 64 -1.30 -9.36 3.61
N VAL A 65 -1.33 -9.78 2.36
CA VAL A 65 -2.55 -9.99 1.60
C VAL A 65 -2.59 -11.38 0.99
N GLN A 66 -3.78 -11.96 0.98
CA GLN A 66 -4.02 -13.30 0.45
C GLN A 66 -5.31 -13.33 -0.36
N GLY A 67 -5.27 -13.98 -1.52
CA GLY A 67 -6.47 -14.28 -2.29
C GLY A 67 -7.05 -15.65 -1.93
N ASP A 68 -8.37 -15.78 -2.00
CA ASP A 68 -9.10 -17.04 -1.73
C ASP A 68 -9.36 -17.86 -3.02
N TRP A 69 -8.68 -17.57 -4.13
CA TRP A 69 -8.85 -18.28 -5.40
C TRP A 69 -7.70 -19.24 -5.70
N ASP A 70 -7.97 -20.20 -6.58
CA ASP A 70 -6.98 -21.17 -7.02
C ASP A 70 -5.79 -20.47 -7.70
N GLY A 71 -4.57 -20.75 -7.23
CA GLY A 71 -3.35 -20.09 -7.68
C GLY A 71 -3.08 -18.71 -7.09
N ALA A 72 -3.85 -18.26 -6.09
CA ALA A 72 -3.54 -17.03 -5.36
C ALA A 72 -2.19 -17.15 -4.62
N VAL A 73 -1.30 -16.17 -4.84
CA VAL A 73 0.00 -16.08 -4.18
C VAL A 73 -0.10 -15.04 -3.07
N GLU A 74 0.39 -15.40 -1.88
CA GLU A 74 0.54 -14.45 -0.77
C GLU A 74 1.51 -13.34 -1.15
N ARG A 75 1.12 -12.09 -0.89
CA ARG A 75 1.95 -10.91 -1.16
C ARG A 75 2.08 -10.06 0.09
N ILE A 76 3.22 -9.40 0.20
CA ILE A 76 3.44 -8.38 1.24
C ILE A 76 3.48 -7.01 0.54
N LEU A 77 2.57 -6.13 0.94
CA LEU A 77 2.58 -4.73 0.54
C LEU A 77 3.44 -3.95 1.53
N ALA A 78 4.33 -3.11 1.01
CA ALA A 78 5.16 -2.22 1.81
C ALA A 78 5.36 -0.88 1.09
N HIS A 79 5.73 0.18 1.81
CA HIS A 79 6.16 1.41 1.12
C HIS A 79 7.52 1.20 0.47
N ARG A 80 7.70 1.81 -0.70
CA ARG A 80 8.98 1.83 -1.41
C ARG A 80 9.97 2.65 -0.59
N LEU A 81 11.16 2.11 -0.46
CA LEU A 81 12.27 2.84 0.15
C LEU A 81 13.13 3.41 -0.98
N ASN A 82 13.45 4.70 -0.88
CA ASN A 82 14.52 5.26 -1.68
C ASN A 82 15.84 4.95 -0.97
N ARG A 83 16.75 4.24 -1.66
CA ARG A 83 18.14 4.06 -1.25
C ARG A 83 18.99 4.66 -2.37
N TRP A 84 19.62 5.78 -2.12
CA TRP A 84 20.57 6.38 -3.05
C TRP A 84 21.98 5.88 -2.75
N ASP A 85 22.68 5.40 -3.78
CA ASP A 85 24.08 4.97 -3.69
C ASP A 85 25.07 6.15 -3.61
N ASP A 86 24.71 7.32 -4.17
CA ASP A 86 25.59 8.50 -4.27
C ASP A 86 25.22 9.67 -3.32
N GLY A 87 24.15 9.53 -2.54
CA GLY A 87 23.72 10.51 -1.55
C GLY A 87 22.92 9.81 -0.47
N ILE A 88 23.45 9.71 0.75
CA ILE A 88 22.91 8.73 1.68
C ILE A 88 21.57 9.21 2.25
N GLN A 89 20.47 8.66 1.73
CA GLN A 89 19.12 8.98 2.18
C GLN A 89 18.28 7.70 2.16
N LEU A 90 17.90 7.24 3.36
CA LEU A 90 16.90 6.20 3.56
C LEU A 90 15.58 6.89 3.88
N GLU A 91 14.65 6.89 2.93
CA GLU A 91 13.35 7.56 3.06
C GLU A 91 12.21 6.68 2.58
N GLU A 92 11.09 6.76 3.31
CA GLU A 92 9.81 6.18 2.92
C GLU A 92 9.20 7.04 1.81
N LEU A 93 8.85 6.42 0.69
CA LEU A 93 8.13 7.06 -0.40
C LEU A 93 6.63 6.75 -0.29
N GLU A 94 5.78 7.62 -0.84
CA GLU A 94 4.33 7.41 -0.96
C GLU A 94 3.95 6.29 -1.97
N ALA A 95 4.95 5.66 -2.59
CA ALA A 95 4.73 4.55 -3.52
C ALA A 95 4.62 3.22 -2.76
N ILE A 96 3.63 2.41 -3.09
CA ILE A 96 3.46 1.06 -2.52
C ILE A 96 4.08 0.03 -3.46
N VAL A 97 4.78 -0.95 -2.89
CA VAL A 97 5.32 -2.10 -3.61
C VAL A 97 4.69 -3.40 -3.13
N ALA A 98 4.43 -4.32 -4.05
CA ALA A 98 3.96 -5.67 -3.78
C ALA A 98 5.10 -6.69 -3.94
N CYS A 99 5.49 -7.32 -2.84
CA CYS A 99 6.58 -8.28 -2.77
C CYS A 99 6.05 -9.71 -2.75
N GLU A 100 6.73 -10.63 -3.44
CA GLU A 100 6.48 -12.08 -3.33
C GLU A 100 7.26 -12.66 -2.15
N GLY A 101 6.54 -13.21 -1.17
CA GLY A 101 7.16 -13.77 0.03
C GLY A 101 7.96 -12.73 0.83
N THR A 102 9.13 -13.12 1.35
CA THR A 102 9.97 -12.26 2.20
C THR A 102 10.96 -11.40 1.42
N ASP A 103 10.97 -11.46 0.08
CA ASP A 103 11.85 -10.62 -0.74
C ASP A 103 11.27 -9.22 -0.89
N LEU A 104 11.53 -8.44 0.14
CA LEU A 104 11.05 -7.08 0.31
C LEU A 104 11.83 -6.04 -0.51
N GLU A 105 12.87 -6.46 -1.21
CA GLU A 105 13.77 -5.61 -1.98
C GLU A 105 13.39 -5.56 -3.48
N HIS A 106 12.66 -6.56 -3.97
CA HIS A 106 12.23 -6.69 -5.38
C HIS A 106 10.72 -6.54 -5.59
N GLY A 107 10.08 -5.64 -4.83
CA GLY A 107 8.65 -5.40 -4.95
C GLY A 107 8.22 -4.69 -6.25
N GLU A 108 7.10 -5.11 -6.82
CA GLU A 108 6.46 -4.47 -7.97
C GLU A 108 5.72 -3.20 -7.51
N LEU A 109 5.93 -2.05 -8.18
CA LEU A 109 5.22 -0.81 -7.84
C LEU A 109 3.75 -0.93 -8.23
N VAL A 110 2.85 -0.71 -7.27
CA VAL A 110 1.42 -0.93 -7.44
C VAL A 110 0.59 0.22 -6.87
N THR A 111 -0.57 0.46 -7.49
CA THR A 111 -1.63 1.26 -6.88
C THR A 111 -2.54 0.33 -6.09
N VAL A 112 -2.94 0.72 -4.88
CA VAL A 112 -3.84 -0.06 -4.02
C VAL A 112 -5.19 0.63 -3.94
N ARG A 113 -6.28 -0.14 -4.02
CA ARG A 113 -7.64 0.37 -3.88
C ARG A 113 -8.48 -0.53 -2.98
N ARG A 114 -9.28 0.06 -2.09
CA ARG A 114 -10.28 -0.66 -1.30
C ARG A 114 -11.45 -1.07 -2.19
N VAL A 115 -12.00 -2.24 -1.89
CA VAL A 115 -13.22 -2.76 -2.52
C VAL A 115 -14.26 -2.95 -1.44
N ALA A 116 -15.44 -2.37 -1.63
CA ALA A 116 -16.55 -2.59 -0.71
C ALA A 116 -16.92 -4.08 -0.68
N ARG A 117 -17.12 -4.65 0.51
CA ARG A 117 -17.72 -6.00 0.65
C ARG A 117 -19.16 -5.94 0.13
N GLY A 118 -19.35 -6.30 -1.14
CA GLY A 118 -20.67 -6.38 -1.77
C GLY A 118 -20.74 -5.94 -3.22
N GLU A 119 -19.68 -5.38 -3.81
CA GLU A 119 -19.69 -5.06 -5.23
C GLU A 119 -19.19 -6.27 -6.03
N GLU A 120 -20.12 -7.17 -6.37
CA GLU A 120 -19.93 -8.06 -7.51
C GLU A 120 -19.52 -7.17 -8.69
N VAL A 121 -18.31 -7.39 -9.22
CA VAL A 121 -17.91 -6.85 -10.51
C VAL A 121 -18.81 -7.54 -11.53
N THR A 122 -19.96 -6.96 -11.81
CA THR A 122 -20.80 -7.34 -12.93
C THR A 122 -19.99 -7.05 -14.19
N ALA A 123 -19.36 -8.10 -14.73
CA ALA A 123 -18.89 -8.11 -16.09
C ALA A 123 -20.13 -7.92 -16.97
N ASP A 124 -20.28 -6.71 -17.53
CA ASP A 124 -21.29 -6.44 -18.55
C ASP A 124 -20.95 -7.28 -19.80
N VAL A 125 -21.97 -7.97 -20.31
CA VAL A 125 -21.94 -9.03 -21.33
C VAL A 125 -21.58 -8.52 -22.71
#